data_AF-A0A661IC34-F1
#
_entry.id   AF-A0A661IC34-F1
#
_cell.length_a   1.000
_cell.length_b   1.000
_cell.length_c   1.000
_cell.angle_alpha   90.00
_cell.angle_beta   90.00
_cell.angle_gamma   90.00
#
_symmetry.space_group_name_H-M   'P 1'
#
loop_
_entity.id
_entity.type
_entity.pdbx_description
1 polymer ?
#
loop_
_entity_poly.entity_id
_entity_poly.type
_entity_poly.pdbx_seq_one_letter_code
_entity_poly.pdbx_strand_id
1 'polypeptide(L)'
;MKYSRRSRRDIGEIITYIKDLISPKIRNRKILDVDVANSLEISNGKLYSCKSRGVIPYDDIVYFCQKENLSIDELLLKAPVELNL
;
A
#
# COMPACT_ATOMS: atom_id res chain seq x y z
N MET A 1 14.25 -23.34 -5.38
CA MET A 1 13.25 -22.50 -4.67
C MET A 1 12.22 -22.02 -5.67
N LYS A 2 11.03 -22.64 -5.73
CA LYS A 2 9.93 -22.18 -6.59
C LYS A 2 9.02 -21.32 -5.73
N TYR A 3 9.12 -20.00 -5.85
CA TYR A 3 8.05 -19.12 -5.36
C TYR A 3 6.78 -19.46 -6.15
N SER A 4 5.81 -20.09 -5.49
CA SER A 4 4.44 -20.14 -6.01
C SER A 4 4.03 -18.68 -6.22
N ARG A 5 3.69 -18.31 -7.46
CA ARG A 5 3.42 -16.92 -7.85
C ARG A 5 2.26 -16.35 -7.03
N ARG A 6 2.53 -15.80 -5.86
CA ARG A 6 1.54 -14.97 -5.17
C ARG A 6 1.36 -13.70 -5.97
N SER A 7 0.11 -13.42 -6.33
CA SER A 7 -0.31 -12.21 -7.02
C SER A 7 0.10 -11.00 -6.15
N ARG A 8 0.98 -10.16 -6.69
CA ARG A 8 1.26 -8.82 -6.11
C ARG A 8 -0.03 -8.01 -6.10
N ARG A 9 -0.19 -7.14 -5.10
CA ARG A 9 -1.25 -6.14 -5.09
C ARG A 9 -1.00 -5.13 -6.20
N ASP A 10 -2.06 -4.74 -6.89
CA ASP A 10 -2.02 -3.54 -7.74
C ASP A 10 -2.14 -2.26 -6.92
N ILE A 11 -2.03 -1.09 -7.57
CA ILE A 11 -2.10 0.21 -6.89
C ILE A 11 -3.45 0.44 -6.18
N GLY A 12 -4.57 -0.06 -6.72
CA GLY A 12 -5.88 0.09 -6.09
C GLY A 12 -5.99 -0.75 -4.81
N GLU A 13 -5.47 -1.97 -4.86
CA GLU A 13 -5.39 -2.87 -3.71
C GLU A 13 -4.44 -2.33 -2.63
N ILE A 14 -3.28 -1.79 -3.02
CA ILE A 14 -2.34 -1.13 -2.10
C ILE A 14 -3.00 0.05 -1.40
N ILE A 15 -3.68 0.92 -2.15
CA ILE A 15 -4.39 2.08 -1.58
C ILE A 15 -5.46 1.63 -0.59
N THR A 16 -6.20 0.57 -0.91
CA THR A 16 -7.23 0.02 -0.03
C THR A 16 -6.61 -0.50 1.26
N TYR A 17 -5.51 -1.25 1.17
CA TYR A 17 -4.78 -1.74 2.32
C TYR A 17 -4.24 -0.60 3.21
N ILE A 18 -3.68 0.47 2.61
CA ILE A 18 -3.24 1.65 3.37
C ILE A 18 -4.42 2.30 4.11
N LYS A 19 -5.61 2.38 3.49
CA LYS A 19 -6.80 2.91 4.17
C LYS A 19 -7.16 2.08 5.40
N ASP A 20 -7.07 0.76 5.30
CA ASP A 20 -7.35 -0.14 6.43
C ASP A 20 -6.31 0.05 7.55
N LEU A 21 -5.04 0.26 7.22
CA LEU A 21 -3.98 0.55 8.21
C LEU A 21 -4.20 1.87 8.96
N ILE A 22 -4.65 2.92 8.28
CA ILE A 22 -4.80 4.26 8.89
C ILE A 22 -6.19 4.48 9.52
N SER A 23 -7.21 3.71 9.12
CA SER A 23 -8.58 3.81 9.63
C SER A 23 -8.68 3.80 11.17
N PRO A 24 -8.01 2.87 11.90
CA PRO A 24 -8.04 2.84 13.36
C PRO A 24 -7.48 4.11 14.02
N LYS A 25 -6.60 4.84 13.35
CA LYS A 25 -5.93 6.03 13.89
C LYS A 25 -6.82 7.27 13.81
N ILE A 26 -7.82 7.27 12.93
CA ILE A 26 -8.60 8.48 12.58
C ILE A 26 -10.07 8.29 12.96
N ARG A 27 -10.34 8.26 14.27
CA ARG A 27 -11.66 8.41 14.91
C ARG A 27 -12.84 7.72 14.18
N ASN A 28 -12.59 6.58 13.56
CA ASN A 28 -13.60 5.79 12.86
C ASN A 28 -14.38 6.54 11.74
N ARG A 29 -13.77 7.54 11.08
CA ARG A 29 -14.36 8.15 9.88
C ARG A 29 -13.94 7.41 8.61
N LYS A 30 -14.72 7.56 7.54
CA LYS A 30 -14.33 7.07 6.20
C LYS A 30 -13.00 7.70 5.78
N ILE A 31 -12.05 6.84 5.40
CA ILE A 31 -10.76 7.23 4.84
C ILE A 31 -10.90 7.45 3.33
N LEU A 32 -10.40 8.59 2.86
CA LEU A 32 -10.45 9.02 1.47
C LEU A 32 -9.07 8.90 0.82
N ASP A 33 -9.01 9.03 -0.52
CA ASP A 33 -7.73 9.01 -1.25
C ASP A 33 -6.80 10.16 -0.82
N VAL A 34 -7.34 11.31 -0.41
CA VAL A 34 -6.54 12.42 0.13
C VAL A 34 -5.81 12.04 1.42
N ASP A 35 -6.40 11.19 2.25
CA ASP A 35 -5.76 10.72 3.49
C ASP A 35 -4.59 9.78 3.17
N VAL A 36 -4.75 8.94 2.14
CA VAL A 36 -3.68 8.07 1.63
C VAL A 36 -2.55 8.90 1.01
N ALA A 37 -2.88 9.92 0.21
CA ALA A 37 -1.89 10.82 -0.37
C ALA A 37 -1.07 11.52 0.72
N ASN A 38 -1.74 12.03 1.76
CA ASN A 38 -1.09 12.64 2.91
C ASN A 38 -0.20 11.65 3.68
N SER A 39 -0.65 10.40 3.84
CA SER A 39 0.12 9.36 4.56
C SER A 39 1.37 8.93 3.79
N LEU A 40 1.29 8.91 2.45
CA LEU A 40 2.41 8.69 1.55
C LEU A 40 3.27 9.93 1.30
N GLU A 41 2.90 11.08 1.90
CA GLU A 41 3.59 12.37 1.72
C GLU A 41 3.71 12.81 0.24
N ILE A 42 2.66 12.51 -0.55
CA ILE A 42 2.55 12.89 -1.97
C ILE A 42 1.34 13.79 -2.22
N SER A 43 1.35 14.48 -3.37
CA SER A 43 0.19 15.25 -3.81
C SER A 43 -0.97 14.34 -4.25
N ASN A 44 -2.21 14.84 -4.08
CA ASN A 44 -3.41 14.18 -4.60
C ASN A 44 -3.31 13.90 -6.12
N GLY A 45 -2.70 14.83 -6.87
CA GLY A 45 -2.47 14.68 -8.31
C GLY A 45 -1.53 13.54 -8.64
N LYS A 46 -0.45 13.34 -7.86
CA LYS A 46 0.47 12.21 -8.02
C LYS A 46 -0.26 10.89 -7.75
N LEU A 47 -1.01 10.78 -6.65
CA LEU A 47 -1.77 9.56 -6.34
C LEU A 47 -2.80 9.24 -7.44
N TYR A 48 -3.53 10.24 -7.93
CA TYR A 48 -4.46 10.08 -9.05
C TYR A 48 -3.77 9.60 -10.33
N SER A 49 -2.60 10.17 -10.65
CA SER A 49 -1.82 9.75 -11.82
C SER A 49 -1.32 8.30 -11.69
N CYS A 50 -0.84 7.91 -10.50
CA CYS A 50 -0.45 6.52 -10.20
C CYS A 50 -1.62 5.56 -10.41
N LYS A 51 -2.80 5.87 -9.87
CA LYS A 51 -4.01 5.06 -10.05
C LYS A 51 -4.40 4.90 -11.52
N SER A 52 -4.49 6.01 -12.25
CA SER A 52 -4.94 5.99 -13.65
C SER A 52 -3.97 5.26 -14.58
N ARG A 53 -2.67 5.28 -14.26
CA ARG A 53 -1.63 4.59 -15.05
C ARG A 53 -1.31 3.17 -14.55
N GLY A 54 -1.89 2.73 -13.44
CA GLY A 54 -1.54 1.46 -12.80
C GLY A 54 -0.10 1.39 -12.28
N VAL A 55 0.50 2.56 -11.97
CA VAL A 55 1.91 2.67 -11.53
C VAL A 55 1.99 2.70 -10.02
N ILE A 56 2.88 1.89 -9.46
CA ILE A 56 3.16 1.85 -8.02
C ILE A 56 4.26 2.88 -7.67
N PRO A 57 4.00 3.83 -6.77
CA PRO A 57 4.99 4.78 -6.29
C PRO A 57 5.91 4.12 -5.25
N TYR A 58 6.87 3.31 -5.72
CA TYR A 58 7.69 2.47 -4.85
C TYR A 58 8.47 3.23 -3.78
N ASP A 59 9.09 4.37 -4.13
CA ASP A 59 9.88 5.15 -3.16
C ASP A 59 9.00 5.70 -2.02
N ASP A 60 7.82 6.23 -2.36
CA ASP A 60 6.87 6.78 -1.39
C ASP A 60 6.31 5.66 -0.48
N ILE A 61 6.11 4.46 -1.05
CA ILE A 61 5.70 3.27 -0.31
C ILE A 61 6.79 2.82 0.67
N VAL A 62 8.05 2.77 0.25
CA VAL A 62 9.17 2.36 1.11
C VAL A 62 9.25 3.30 2.31
N TYR A 63 9.14 4.61 2.08
CA TYR A 63 9.16 5.61 3.14
C TYR A 63 7.97 5.47 4.10
N PHE A 64 6.76 5.25 3.59
CA PHE A 64 5.58 4.95 4.40
C PHE A 64 5.78 3.70 5.28
N CYS A 65 6.27 2.61 4.69
CA CYS A 65 6.55 1.36 5.41
C CYS A 65 7.55 1.57 6.55
N GLN A 66 8.61 2.35 6.33
CA GLN A 66 9.59 2.69 7.37
C GLN A 66 8.94 3.46 8.53
N LYS A 67 8.12 4.48 8.23
CA LYS A 67 7.43 5.31 9.23
C LYS A 67 6.43 4.50 10.06
N GLU A 68 5.78 3.53 9.43
CA GLU A 68 4.73 2.70 10.03
C GLU A 68 5.27 1.41 10.68
N ASN A 69 6.59 1.18 10.63
CA ASN A 69 7.24 -0.06 11.07
C ASN A 69 6.57 -1.31 10.46
N LEU A 70 6.26 -1.22 9.16
CA LEU A 70 5.61 -2.25 8.35
C LEU A 70 6.60 -2.79 7.32
N SER A 71 6.65 -4.10 7.09
CA SER A 71 7.47 -4.63 6.00
C SER A 71 6.83 -4.31 4.64
N ILE A 72 7.69 -4.12 3.63
CA ILE A 72 7.23 -3.87 2.26
C ILE A 72 6.41 -5.07 1.73
N ASP A 73 6.78 -6.29 2.13
CA ASP A 73 6.09 -7.51 1.70
C ASP A 73 4.66 -7.57 2.24
N GLU A 74 4.42 -7.16 3.48
CA GLU A 74 3.07 -7.06 4.06
C GLU A 74 2.16 -6.16 3.23
N LEU A 75 2.71 -5.06 2.69
CA LEU A 75 1.98 -4.09 1.88
C LEU A 75 1.83 -4.52 0.41
N LEU A 76 2.80 -5.21 -0.18
CA LEU A 76 2.78 -5.56 -1.61
C LEU A 76 2.21 -6.94 -1.92
N LEU A 77 2.14 -7.86 -0.96
CA LEU A 77 1.74 -9.26 -1.20
C LEU A 77 0.38 -9.58 -0.58
N LYS A 78 -0.50 -10.24 -1.36
CA LYS A 78 -1.86 -10.61 -0.90
C LYS A 78 -1.89 -11.63 0.25
N ALA A 79 -0.84 -12.44 0.42
CA ALA A 79 -0.75 -13.44 1.47
C ALA A 79 0.72 -13.79 1.80
N PRO A 80 1.05 -14.28 3.02
CA PRO A 80 2.41 -14.66 3.46
C PRO A 80 2.95 -15.93 2.79
N VAL A 81 3.96 -15.81 1.91
CA VAL A 81 4.53 -16.92 1.11
C VAL A 81 4.71 -18.19 1.96
N GLU A 82 3.95 -19.24 1.65
CA GLU A 82 4.22 -20.57 2.20
C GLU A 82 5.52 -21.08 1.57
N LEU A 83 6.58 -21.11 2.39
CA LEU A 83 7.82 -21.75 2.05
C LEU A 83 7.61 -23.25 2.16
N ASN A 84 7.34 -23.90 1.02
CA ASN A 84 7.44 -25.35 0.95
C ASN A 84 8.93 -25.71 0.98
N LEU A 85 9.39 -26.24 2.11
CA LEU A 85 10.71 -26.85 2.29
C LEU A 85 10.76 -28.22 1.63
#